data_AF-A0A2L1USQ6-F1
#
_entry.id   AF-A0A2L1USQ6-F1
#
_cell.length_a   1.000
_cell.length_b   1.000
_cell.length_c   1.000
_cell.angle_alpha   90.00
_cell.angle_beta   90.00
_cell.angle_gamma   90.00
#
_symmetry.space_group_name_H-M   'P 1'
#
loop_
_entity.id
_entity.type
_entity.pdbx_description
1 polymer ?
#
loop_
_entity_poly.entity_id
_entity_poly.type
_entity_poly.pdbx_seq_one_letter_code
_entity_poly.pdbx_strand_id
1 'polypeptide(L)'
;MLNSPRVCVQVQSIYVESQSIPEEERFVFAYTITVRNLGRFNVQLLRRYWLITNSNGRQTEVQGEGVIGEQPLILPGNEFHYTSGAILETPLGTMEGHYEMIAHDGKSFRVPVPVFRLAIPTLIN
;
A
#
# COMPACT_ATOMS: atom_id res chain seq x y z
N MET A 1 7.26 24.42 -6.59
CA MET A 1 6.31 24.95 -7.60
C MET A 1 4.89 24.70 -7.09
N LEU A 2 3.99 25.68 -7.18
CA LEU A 2 2.63 25.60 -6.62
C LEU A 2 1.67 24.62 -7.33
N ASN A 3 2.09 24.08 -8.49
CA ASN A 3 1.26 23.26 -9.38
C ASN A 3 1.66 21.77 -9.43
N SER A 4 2.66 21.34 -8.66
CA SER A 4 3.05 19.93 -8.61
C SER A 4 2.01 19.11 -7.83
N PRO A 5 1.73 17.85 -8.27
CA PRO A 5 0.85 16.97 -7.51
C PRO A 5 1.45 16.73 -6.11
N ARG A 6 0.57 16.70 -5.10
CA ARG A 6 0.97 16.45 -3.71
C ARG A 6 0.05 15.36 -3.16
N VAL A 7 0.55 14.14 -3.12
CA VAL A 7 -0.20 12.97 -2.64
C VAL A 7 0.48 12.43 -1.39
N CYS A 8 -0.32 12.15 -0.37
CA CYS A 8 0.13 11.53 0.87
C CYS A 8 -0.48 10.13 0.97
N VAL A 9 0.36 9.15 1.33
CA VAL A 9 -0.07 7.77 1.54
C VAL A 9 0.14 7.43 3.01
N GLN A 10 -0.91 6.93 3.65
CA GLN A 10 -0.87 6.41 5.02
C GLN A 10 -1.28 4.94 5.00
N VAL A 11 -0.67 4.14 5.87
CA VAL A 11 -0.91 2.70 5.95
C VAL A 11 -1.14 2.29 7.38
N GLN A 12 -2.11 1.42 7.59
CA GLN A 12 -2.35 0.71 8.84
C GLN A 12 -2.40 -0.78 8.52
N SER A 13 -1.71 -1.61 9.30
CA SER A 13 -1.71 -3.06 9.14
C SER A 13 -2.15 -3.74 10.44
N ILE A 14 -2.82 -4.88 10.31
CA ILE A 14 -3.24 -5.74 11.41
C ILE A 14 -2.96 -7.20 11.07
N TYR A 15 -2.60 -7.98 12.08
CA TYR A 15 -2.57 -9.44 11.99
C TYR A 15 -3.99 -10.00 12.11
N VAL A 16 -4.35 -10.93 11.24
CA VAL A 16 -5.67 -11.56 11.19
C VAL A 16 -5.55 -12.99 11.73
N GLU A 17 -5.64 -13.12 13.05
CA GLU A 17 -5.47 -14.39 13.78
C GLU A 17 -6.42 -15.48 13.27
N SER A 18 -7.69 -15.14 13.02
CA SER A 18 -8.72 -16.08 12.57
C SER A 18 -8.49 -16.69 11.17
N GLN A 19 -7.58 -16.13 10.38
CA GLN A 19 -7.22 -16.64 9.04
C GLN A 19 -5.80 -17.19 8.96
N SER A 20 -5.07 -17.11 10.07
CA SER A 20 -3.67 -17.51 10.18
C SER A 20 -3.56 -18.89 10.80
N ILE A 21 -2.55 -19.66 10.37
CA ILE A 21 -2.23 -20.99 10.87
C ILE A 21 -0.72 -21.01 11.11
N PRO A 22 -0.24 -20.54 12.28
CA PRO A 22 1.19 -20.40 12.55
C PRO A 22 1.98 -21.71 12.43
N GLU A 23 1.39 -22.83 12.84
CA GLU A 23 1.94 -24.18 12.69
C GLU A 23 2.14 -24.63 11.24
N GLU A 24 1.48 -23.98 10.27
CA GLU A 24 1.67 -24.20 8.82
C GLU A 24 2.47 -23.06 8.16
N GLU A 25 3.16 -22.23 8.95
CA GLU A 25 3.87 -21.04 8.45
C GLU A 25 2.94 -20.15 7.61
N ARG A 26 1.70 -19.93 8.07
CA ARG A 26 0.72 -19.11 7.37
C ARG A 26 0.28 -17.94 8.23
N PHE A 27 0.82 -16.76 7.96
CA PHE A 27 0.48 -15.53 8.68
C PHE A 27 -0.26 -14.56 7.76
N VAL A 28 -1.53 -14.30 8.07
CA VAL A 28 -2.40 -13.41 7.29
C VAL A 28 -2.43 -12.03 7.90
N PHE A 29 -2.19 -11.02 7.08
CA PHE A 29 -2.27 -9.62 7.46
C PHE A 29 -3.27 -8.90 6.58
N ALA A 30 -4.06 -8.02 7.18
CA ALA A 30 -4.84 -7.03 6.45
C ALA A 30 -4.12 -5.68 6.56
N TYR A 31 -4.15 -4.90 5.48
CA TYR A 31 -3.68 -3.52 5.50
C TYR A 31 -4.71 -2.60 4.87
N THR A 32 -4.91 -1.45 5.50
CA THR A 32 -5.74 -0.35 5.00
C THR A 32 -4.83 0.79 4.57
N ILE A 33 -5.04 1.27 3.35
CA ILE A 33 -4.27 2.38 2.78
C ILE A 33 -5.20 3.56 2.55
N THR A 34 -4.75 4.73 3.00
CA THR A 34 -5.36 6.03 2.69
C THR A 34 -4.47 6.76 1.68
N VAL A 35 -5.01 7.08 0.52
CA VAL A 35 -4.36 7.93 -0.49
C VAL A 35 -5.06 9.29 -0.50
N ARG A 36 -4.40 10.33 0.01
CA ARG A 36 -4.97 11.68 0.11
C ARG A 36 -4.32 12.62 -0.89
N ASN A 37 -5.15 13.31 -1.68
CA ASN A 37 -4.68 14.35 -2.60
C ASN A 37 -4.65 15.70 -1.87
N LEU A 38 -3.45 16.14 -1.50
CA LEU A 38 -3.16 17.43 -0.88
C LEU A 38 -2.80 18.51 -1.92
N GLY A 39 -2.91 18.18 -3.22
CA GLY A 39 -2.67 19.09 -4.33
C GLY A 39 -3.89 19.95 -4.66
N ARG A 40 -3.74 20.80 -5.67
CA ARG A 40 -4.80 21.71 -6.16
C ARG A 40 -5.61 21.15 -7.34
N PHE A 41 -5.15 20.05 -7.92
CA PHE A 41 -5.76 19.42 -9.10
C PHE A 41 -5.99 17.94 -8.86
N ASN A 42 -6.90 17.34 -9.64
CA ASN A 42 -7.16 15.91 -9.54
C ASN A 42 -5.92 15.08 -9.94
N VAL A 43 -5.90 13.87 -9.40
CA VAL A 43 -4.90 12.84 -9.73
C VAL A 43 -5.62 11.51 -9.85
N GLN A 44 -5.14 10.62 -10.70
CA GLN A 44 -5.70 9.28 -10.83
C GLN A 44 -4.62 8.22 -10.59
N LEU A 45 -4.94 7.23 -9.75
CA LEU A 45 -4.09 6.06 -9.54
C LEU A 45 -4.31 5.08 -10.68
N LEU A 46 -3.23 4.71 -11.38
CA LEU A 46 -3.30 3.81 -12.53
C LEU A 46 -2.75 2.43 -12.25
N ARG A 47 -1.61 2.34 -11.54
CA ARG A 47 -0.92 1.08 -11.26
C ARG A 47 -0.28 1.10 -9.88
N ARG A 48 -0.02 -0.09 -9.36
CA ARG A 48 0.69 -0.32 -8.11
C ARG A 48 1.88 -1.25 -8.34
N TYR A 49 2.93 -1.02 -7.57
CA TYR A 49 4.04 -1.93 -7.37
C TYR A 49 4.27 -2.12 -5.87
N TRP A 50 4.51 -3.36 -5.46
CA TRP A 50 4.83 -3.76 -4.10
C TRP A 50 6.09 -4.62 -4.09
N LEU A 51 6.97 -4.32 -3.15
CA LEU A 51 8.04 -5.20 -2.70
C LEU A 51 7.69 -5.68 -1.30
N ILE A 52 7.57 -7.00 -1.14
CA ILE A 52 7.24 -7.66 0.12
C ILE A 52 8.48 -8.41 0.58
N THR A 53 8.98 -8.11 1.77
CA THR A 53 10.16 -8.77 2.35
C THR A 53 9.75 -9.49 3.63
N ASN A 54 9.93 -10.82 3.68
CA ASN A 54 9.67 -11.59 4.89
C ASN A 54 10.87 -11.54 5.87
N SER A 55 10.73 -12.04 7.10
CA SER A 55 11.83 -11.96 8.10
C SER A 55 13.05 -12.81 7.76
N ASN A 56 12.93 -13.74 6.80
CA ASN A 56 14.04 -14.55 6.30
C ASN A 56 14.80 -13.83 5.17
N GLY A 57 14.40 -12.61 4.81
CA GLY A 57 15.01 -11.82 3.74
C GLY A 57 14.51 -12.20 2.33
N ARG A 58 13.53 -13.10 2.21
CA ARG A 58 12.94 -13.44 0.91
C ARG A 58 12.07 -12.29 0.43
N GLN A 59 12.29 -11.87 -0.82
CA GLN A 59 11.56 -10.80 -1.47
C GLN A 59 10.55 -11.35 -2.48
N THR A 60 9.39 -10.69 -2.56
CA THR A 60 8.34 -10.97 -3.55
C THR A 60 7.85 -9.65 -4.12
N GLU A 61 7.84 -9.56 -5.46
CA GLU A 61 7.34 -8.39 -6.17
C GLU A 61 5.91 -8.64 -6.65
N VAL A 62 5.04 -7.67 -6.45
CA VAL A 62 3.65 -7.70 -6.94
C VAL A 62 3.36 -6.39 -7.65
N GLN A 63 2.94 -6.48 -8.90
CA GLN A 63 2.55 -5.32 -9.70
C GLN A 63 1.22 -5.55 -10.42
N GLY A 64 0.48 -4.49 -10.68
CA GLY A 64 -0.77 -4.60 -11.41
C GLY A 64 -1.51 -3.27 -11.58
N GLU A 65 -2.58 -3.31 -12.36
CA GLU A 65 -3.41 -2.14 -12.61
C GLU A 65 -4.33 -1.85 -11.42
N GLY A 66 -4.46 -0.57 -11.13
CA GLY A 66 -5.31 -0.05 -10.07
C GLY A 66 -4.95 -0.55 -8.69
N VAL A 67 -5.93 -0.51 -7.80
CA VAL A 67 -5.96 -1.09 -6.46
C VAL A 67 -7.35 -1.71 -6.30
N ILE A 68 -7.46 -2.91 -5.74
CA ILE A 68 -8.74 -3.62 -5.54
C ILE A 68 -9.65 -3.71 -6.80
N GLY A 69 -9.08 -3.64 -8.00
CA GLY A 69 -9.84 -3.63 -9.27
C GLY A 69 -10.28 -2.24 -9.74
N GLU A 70 -9.88 -1.17 -9.06
CA GLU A 70 -10.25 0.21 -9.35
C GLU A 70 -9.05 1.10 -9.69
N GLN A 71 -9.25 2.11 -10.54
CA GLN A 71 -8.29 3.18 -10.83
C GLN A 71 -8.86 4.52 -10.34
N PRO A 72 -8.81 4.80 -9.03
CA PRO A 72 -9.55 5.91 -8.43
C PRO A 72 -9.04 7.27 -8.91
N LEU A 73 -9.98 8.14 -9.30
CA LEU A 73 -9.77 9.57 -9.48
C LEU A 73 -9.97 10.28 -8.14
N ILE A 74 -8.91 10.93 -7.64
CA ILE A 74 -8.89 11.58 -6.33
C ILE A 74 -8.88 13.10 -6.53
N LEU A 75 -10.01 13.74 -6.19
CA LEU A 75 -10.17 15.19 -6.27
C LEU A 75 -9.29 15.94 -5.24
N PRO A 76 -8.99 17.23 -5.46
CA PRO A 76 -8.25 18.05 -4.50
C PRO A 76 -8.90 18.05 -3.12
N GLY A 77 -8.13 17.74 -2.08
CA GLY A 77 -8.61 17.67 -0.70
C GLY A 77 -9.34 16.37 -0.33
N ASN A 78 -9.66 15.51 -1.30
CA ASN A 78 -10.28 14.21 -1.07
C ASN A 78 -9.25 13.11 -0.81
N GLU A 79 -9.77 11.97 -0.37
CA GLU A 79 -9.02 10.77 -0.09
C GLU A 79 -9.75 9.53 -0.60
N PHE A 80 -8.96 8.52 -0.94
CA PHE A 80 -9.42 7.19 -1.30
C PHE A 80 -8.88 6.18 -0.28
N HIS A 81 -9.75 5.27 0.15
CA HIS A 81 -9.43 4.25 1.14
C HIS A 81 -9.70 2.88 0.57
N TYR A 82 -8.79 1.93 0.83
CA TYR A 82 -9.04 0.54 0.53
C TYR A 82 -8.32 -0.38 1.51
N THR A 83 -8.88 -1.57 1.70
CA THR A 83 -8.29 -2.64 2.49
C THR A 83 -7.96 -3.83 1.59
N SER A 84 -6.80 -4.44 1.80
CA SER A 84 -6.37 -5.64 1.09
C SER A 84 -5.57 -6.54 2.03
N GLY A 85 -5.20 -7.73 1.57
CA GLY A 85 -4.49 -8.74 2.35
C GLY A 85 -3.08 -9.05 1.82
N ALA A 86 -2.22 -9.53 2.71
CA ALA A 86 -0.96 -10.18 2.40
C ALA A 86 -0.81 -11.44 3.25
N ILE A 87 -0.18 -12.47 2.68
CA ILE A 87 0.14 -13.72 3.39
C ILE A 87 1.65 -13.84 3.43
N LEU A 88 2.22 -14.05 4.61
CA LEU A 88 3.63 -14.29 4.81
C LEU A 88 3.85 -15.68 5.43
N GLU A 89 5.03 -16.24 5.16
CA GLU A 89 5.52 -17.45 5.83
C GLU A 89 6.17 -17.17 7.20
N THR A 90 6.26 -15.90 7.58
CA THR A 90 6.92 -15.47 8.81
C THR A 90 6.01 -14.53 9.61
N PRO A 91 6.13 -14.51 10.95
CA PRO A 91 5.29 -13.66 11.81
C PRO A 91 5.61 -12.16 11.72
N LEU A 92 6.68 -11.83 10.99
CA LEU A 92 7.16 -10.48 10.74
C LEU A 92 7.58 -10.35 9.27
N GLY A 93 7.30 -9.19 8.67
CA GLY A 93 7.83 -8.76 7.39
C GLY A 93 7.63 -7.28 7.16
N THR A 94 8.03 -6.80 6.00
CA THR A 94 7.81 -5.44 5.54
C THR A 94 7.20 -5.42 4.16
N MET A 95 6.45 -4.36 3.88
CA MET A 95 5.98 -4.03 2.55
C MET A 95 6.35 -2.60 2.23
N GLU A 96 6.77 -2.34 0.99
CA GLU A 96 7.04 -1.02 0.45
C GLU A 96 6.72 -1.00 -1.04
N GLY A 97 6.64 0.19 -1.64
CA GLY A 97 6.31 0.25 -3.05
C GLY A 97 6.03 1.65 -3.55
N HIS A 98 5.29 1.72 -4.65
CA HIS A 98 4.83 2.98 -5.21
C HIS A 98 3.57 2.81 -6.05
N TYR A 99 2.82 3.89 -6.17
CA TYR A 99 1.78 4.04 -7.18
C TYR A 99 2.32 4.77 -8.39
N GLU A 100 1.89 4.33 -9.58
CA GLU A 100 1.97 5.13 -10.79
C GLU A 100 0.65 5.88 -10.94
N MET A 101 0.74 7.20 -11.02
CA MET A 101 -0.40 8.10 -11.09
C MET A 101 -0.28 9.02 -12.29
N ILE A 102 -1.40 9.57 -12.73
CA ILE A 102 -1.48 10.62 -13.75
C ILE A 102 -2.09 11.88 -13.14
N ALA A 103 -1.49 13.02 -13.44
CA ALA A 103 -1.99 14.33 -13.01
C ALA A 103 -3.03 14.87 -14.00
N HIS A 104 -3.76 15.91 -13.59
CA HIS A 104 -4.74 16.60 -14.45
C HIS A 104 -4.24 17.05 -15.82
N ASP A 105 -2.93 17.29 -15.99
CA ASP A 105 -2.30 17.71 -17.25
C ASP A 105 -1.81 16.52 -18.10
N GLY A 106 -2.16 15.29 -17.70
CA GLY A 106 -1.78 14.06 -18.39
C GLY A 106 -0.36 13.57 -18.07
N LYS A 107 0.41 14.26 -17.23
CA LYS A 107 1.76 13.80 -16.87
C LYS A 107 1.72 12.69 -15.83
N SER A 108 2.49 11.64 -16.09
CA SER A 108 2.69 10.55 -15.14
C SER A 108 3.67 10.95 -14.03
N PHE A 109 3.42 10.46 -12.83
CA PHE A 109 4.32 10.61 -11.69
C PHE A 109 4.19 9.40 -10.75
N ARG A 110 5.20 9.22 -9.89
CA ARG A 110 5.22 8.14 -8.89
C ARG A 110 4.99 8.70 -7.49
N VAL A 111 4.21 7.98 -6.70
CA VAL A 111 3.99 8.27 -5.28
C VAL A 111 4.51 7.09 -4.47
N PRO A 112 5.55 7.27 -3.64
CA PRO A 112 6.06 6.18 -2.81
C PRO A 112 5.02 5.80 -1.76
N VAL A 113 4.90 4.50 -1.52
CA VAL A 113 4.27 3.97 -0.31
C VAL A 113 5.40 3.72 0.69
N PRO A 114 5.40 4.37 1.87
CA PRO A 114 6.46 4.18 2.85
C PRO A 114 6.54 2.72 3.29
N VAL A 115 7.74 2.27 3.68
CA VAL A 115 7.92 0.95 4.30
C VAL A 115 7.02 0.84 5.53
N PHE A 116 6.20 -0.20 5.60
CA PHE A 116 5.41 -0.53 6.77
C PHE A 116 5.62 -1.99 7.17
N ARG A 117 5.43 -2.26 8.47
CA ARG A 117 5.61 -3.60 9.03
C ARG A 117 4.32 -4.39 8.94
N LEU A 118 4.45 -5.67 8.67
CA LEU A 118 3.45 -6.70 8.90
C LEU A 118 3.96 -7.50 10.10
N ALA A 119 3.33 -7.36 11.26
CA ALA A 119 3.82 -7.97 12.49
C ALA A 119 2.67 -8.42 13.38
N ILE A 120 2.85 -9.56 14.05
CA ILE A 120 2.00 -9.94 15.17
C ILE A 120 2.20 -8.91 16.30
N PRO A 121 1.13 -8.41 16.95
CA PRO A 121 1.23 -7.33 17.96
C PRO A 121 2.25 -7.58 19.07
N THR A 122 2.41 -8.84 19.51
CA THR A 122 3.37 -9.24 20.56
C THR A 122 4.84 -9.10 20.16
N LEU A 123 5.14 -8.84 18.89
CA LEU A 123 6.49 -8.66 18.35
C LEU A 123 6.84 -7.18 18.11
N ILE A 124 5.95 -6.24 18.47
CA ILE A 124 6.15 -4.80 18.34
C ILE A 124 6.47 -4.25 19.74
N ASN A 125 7.74 -4.31 20.14
CA ASN A 125 8.26 -3.61 21.32
C ASN A 125 8.95 -2.30 20.93
#